data_AF-A0A2N3APA9-F1
#
_entry.id   AF-A0A2N3APA9-F1
#
_cell.length_a   1.000
_cell.length_b   1.000
_cell.length_c   1.000
_cell.angle_alpha   90.00
_cell.angle_beta   90.00
_cell.angle_gamma   90.00
#
_symmetry.space_group_name_H-M   'P 1'
#
loop_
_entity.id
_entity.type
_entity.pdbx_description
1 polymer ?
#
loop_
_entity_poly.entity_id
_entity_poly.type
_entity_poly.pdbx_seq_one_letter_code
_entity_poly.pdbx_strand_id
1 'polypeptide(L)' 'MKNKHVHLEENYELIINGYSHQGEGIGRVNNFSVFVPGAILEEKVKAKISEVKKNFARSQLEEVISSSPHRTKPQPVI' A
#
# COMPACT_ATOMS: atom_id res chain seq x y z
N MET A 1 18.33 17.74 9.32
CA MET A 1 18.09 16.37 8.83
C MET A 1 16.61 16.27 8.49
N LYS A 2 16.23 15.97 7.24
CA LYS A 2 14.80 15.85 6.88
C LYS A 2 14.34 14.46 7.30
N ASN A 3 13.57 14.36 8.38
CA ASN A 3 12.94 13.10 8.78
C ASN A 3 11.94 12.72 7.68
N LYS A 4 12.25 11.67 6.92
CA LYS A 4 11.31 11.10 5.96
C LYS A 4 10.38 10.17 6.73
N HIS A 5 9.08 10.23 6.43
CA HIS A 5 8.08 9.37 7.08
C HIS A 5 8.26 7.88 6.72
N VAL A 6 8.87 7.61 5.56
CA VAL A 6 9.17 6.28 5.03
C VAL A 6 10.50 6.31 4.27
N HIS A 7 11.16 5.15 4.20
CA HIS A 7 12.44 4.95 3.53
C HIS A 7 12.31 3.98 2.35
N LEU A 8 13.16 4.18 1.33
CA LEU A 8 13.18 3.33 0.14
C LEU A 8 13.63 1.91 0.50
N GLU A 9 13.04 0.90 -0.14
CA GLU A 9 13.29 -0.54 0.05
C GLU A 9 12.95 -1.10 1.43
N GLU A 10 12.46 -0.29 2.35
CA GLU A 10 11.97 -0.73 3.64
C GLU A 10 10.51 -1.19 3.58
N ASN A 11 10.15 -2.08 4.49
CA ASN A 11 8.82 -2.63 4.64
C ASN A 11 8.05 -1.91 5.74
N TYR A 12 6.80 -1.58 5.45
CA TYR A 12 5.88 -1.00 6.41
C TYR A 12 4.57 -1.78 6.44
N GLU A 13 4.00 -1.93 7.63
CA GLU A 13 2.65 -2.46 7.80
C GLU A 13 1.65 -1.30 7.81
N LEU A 14 0.59 -1.40 6.99
CA LEU A 14 -0.45 -0.40 6.94
C LEU A 14 -1.82 -1.02 6.63
N ILE A 15 -2.86 -0.28 7.01
CA ILE A 15 -4.24 -0.60 6.67
C ILE A 15 -4.65 0.21 5.44
N ILE A 16 -5.25 -0.47 4.48
CA ILE A 16 -5.83 0.18 3.30
C ILE A 16 -7.17 0.81 3.66
N ASN A 17 -7.28 2.12 3.47
CA ASN A 17 -8.44 2.94 3.84
C ASN A 17 -9.11 3.65 2.66
N GLY A 18 -8.62 3.45 1.44
CA GLY A 18 -9.22 4.00 0.24
C GLY A 18 -8.52 3.55 -1.03
N TYR A 19 -8.91 4.17 -2.14
CA TYR A 19 -8.32 3.91 -3.46
C TYR A 19 -7.91 5.20 -4.17
N SER A 20 -6.90 5.10 -5.02
CA SER A 20 -6.56 6.13 -6.00
C SER A 20 -7.53 6.08 -7.19
N HIS A 21 -7.52 7.13 -8.01
CA HIS A 21 -8.24 7.14 -9.29
C HIS A 21 -7.80 6.02 -10.25
N GLN A 22 -6.63 5.42 -10.05
CA GLN A 22 -6.10 4.30 -10.82
C GLN A 22 -6.43 2.94 -10.20
N GLY A 23 -7.20 2.91 -9.11
CA GLY A 23 -7.58 1.67 -8.40
C GLY A 23 -6.49 1.11 -7.48
N GLU A 24 -5.43 1.86 -7.21
CA GLU A 24 -4.42 1.44 -6.23
C GLU A 24 -4.96 1.60 -4.81
N GLY A 25 -4.69 0.66 -3.91
CA GLY A 25 -5.00 0.82 -2.50
C GLY A 25 -4.20 1.96 -1.89
N ILE A 26 -4.82 2.74 -1.01
CA ILE A 26 -4.18 3.83 -0.26
C ILE A 26 -4.24 3.51 1.22
N GLY A 27 -3.08 3.55 1.87
CA GLY A 27 -2.99 3.61 3.33
C GLY A 27 -2.03 4.70 3.79
N ARG A 28 -1.77 4.76 5.10
CA ARG A 28 -0.93 5.80 5.70
C ARG A 28 0.07 5.22 6.69
N VAL A 29 1.29 5.74 6.65
CA VAL A 29 2.33 5.53 7.67
C VAL A 29 2.66 6.87 8.28
N ASN A 30 2.43 7.07 9.58
CA ASN A 30 2.68 8.34 10.28
C ASN A 30 2.08 9.56 9.54
N ASN A 31 0.81 9.45 9.13
CA ASN A 31 0.06 10.44 8.34
C ASN A 31 0.58 10.71 6.91
N PHE A 32 1.55 9.93 6.43
CA PHE A 32 2.09 10.00 5.08
C PHE A 32 1.42 8.97 4.17
N SER A 33 0.96 9.39 2.99
CA SER A 33 0.18 8.53 2.09
C SER A 33 1.09 7.53 1.36
N VAL A 34 0.71 6.25 1.38
CA VAL A 34 1.41 5.17 0.69
C VAL A 34 0.44 4.48 -0.25
N PHE A 35 0.81 4.43 -1.53
CA PHE A 35 0.07 3.74 -2.59
C PHE A 35 0.54 2.29 -2.69
N VAL A 36 -0.40 1.36 -2.64
CA VAL A 36 -0.17 -0.08 -2.62
C VAL A 36 -1.04 -0.73 -3.72
N PRO A 37 -0.50 -0.87 -4.94
CA PRO A 37 -1.19 -1.57 -6.03
C PRO A 37 -1.58 -3.00 -5.63
N GLY A 38 -2.80 -3.42 -5.97
CA GLY A 38 -3.29 -4.79 -5.70
C GLY A 38 -3.76 -5.06 -4.27
N ALA A 39 -3.68 -4.07 -3.37
CA ALA A 39 -4.28 -4.13 -2.04
C ALA A 39 -5.68 -3.49 -2.05
N ILE A 40 -6.61 -4.06 -1.28
CA ILE A 40 -7.99 -3.61 -1.22
C ILE A 40 -8.37 -3.07 0.16
N LEU A 41 -9.50 -2.37 0.23
CA LEU A 41 -10.03 -1.76 1.45
C LEU A 41 -10.13 -2.78 2.60
N GLU A 42 -9.79 -2.32 3.81
CA GLU A 42 -9.81 -3.10 5.05
C GLU A 42 -8.73 -4.19 5.15
N GLU A 43 -7.79 -4.23 4.21
CA GLU A 43 -6.63 -5.12 4.33
C GLU A 43 -5.54 -4.54 5.21
N LYS A 44 -4.96 -5.40 6.05
CA LYS A 44 -3.65 -5.14 6.65
C LYS A 44 -2.59 -5.78 5.76
N VAL A 45 -1.67 -4.97 5.25
CA VAL A 45 -0.65 -5.42 4.30
C VAL A 45 0.75 -5.02 4.75
N LYS A 46 1.73 -5.79 4.31
CA LYS A 46 3.14 -5.44 4.32
C LYS A 46 3.51 -4.91 2.94
N ALA A 47 3.97 -3.66 2.89
CA ALA A 47 4.32 -3.01 1.64
C ALA A 47 5.77 -2.53 1.66
N LYS A 48 6.53 -2.87 0.60
CA LYS A 48 7.91 -2.42 0.41
C LYS A 48 7.93 -1.14 -0.40
N ILE A 49 8.54 -0.08 0.14
CA ILE A 49 8.59 1.21 -0.54
C ILE A 49 9.47 1.12 -1.79
N SER A 50 8.91 1.43 -2.94
CA SER A 50 9.59 1.43 -4.23
C SER A 50 9.92 2.84 -4.74
N GLU A 51 9.22 3.87 -4.26
CA GLU A 51 9.46 5.26 -4.63
C GLU A 51 8.99 6.22 -3.53
N VAL A 52 9.81 7.23 -3.18
CA VAL A 52 9.44 8.28 -2.21
C VAL A 52 9.38 9.64 -2.92
N LYS A 53 8.21 10.27 -2.91
CA LYS A 53 7.97 11.64 -3.39
C LYS A 53 7.81 12.61 -2.21
N LYS A 54 7.58 13.89 -2.52
CA LYS A 54 7.43 14.95 -1.50
C LYS A 54 6.24 14.69 -0.55
N ASN A 55 5.12 14.23 -1.08
CA ASN A 55 3.84 14.14 -0.34
C ASN A 55 3.30 12.70 -0.20
N PHE A 56 3.91 11.73 -0.88
CA PHE A 56 3.47 10.34 -0.87
C PHE A 56 4.63 9.40 -1.23
N ALA A 57 4.41 8.10 -1.01
CA ALA A 57 5.27 7.04 -1.54
C ALA A 57 4.46 6.03 -2.34
N ARG A 58 5.12 5.37 -3.29
CA ARG A 58 4.63 4.15 -3.91
C ARG A 58 5.34 2.95 -3.32
N SER A 59 4.66 1.82 -3.35
CA SER A 59 5.14 0.58 -2.77
C SER A 59 4.76 -0.61 -3.63
N GLN A 60 5.38 -1.75 -3.33
CA GLN A 60 4.99 -3.07 -3.82
C GLN A 60 4.32 -3.82 -2.68
N LEU A 61 3.21 -4.50 -2.97
CA LEU A 61 2.55 -5.39 -2.03
C LEU A 61 3.40 -6.65 -1.85
N GLU A 62 4.02 -6.81 -0.69
CA GLU A 62 4.84 -7.99 -0.38
C GLU A 62 3.97 -9.10 0.23
N GLU A 63 3.06 -8.73 1.14
CA GLU A 63 2.23 -9.70 1.86
C GLU A 63 0.89 -9.08 2.29
N VAL A 64 -0.18 -9.88 2.21
CA VAL A 64 -1.46 -9.56 2.83
C VAL A 64 -1.52 -10.27 4.17
N ILE A 65 -1.30 -9.51 5.26
CA ILE A 65 -1.27 -10.02 6.64
C ILE A 65 -2.70 -10.36 7.11
N SER A 66 -3.67 -9.53 6.75
CA SER A 66 -5.09 -9.76 7.00
C SER A 66 -5.88 -9.40 5.75
N SER A 67 -6.52 -10.39 5.14
CA SER A 67 -7.34 -10.22 3.95
C SER A 67 -8.70 -9.62 4.28
N SER A 68 -9.21 -8.80 3.39
CA SER A 68 -10.58 -8.28 3.45
C SER A 68 -11.58 -9.34 2.97
N PRO A 69 -12.80 -9.42 3.55
CA PRO A 69 -13.84 -10.34 3.10
C PRO A 69 -14.28 -10.08 1.65
N HIS A 70 -13.98 -8.89 1.11
CA HIS A 70 -14.28 -8.51 -0.26
C HIS A 70 -13.19 -8.92 -1.26
N ARG A 71 -12.08 -9.52 -0.80
CA ARG A 71 -10.99 -9.94 -1.69
C ARG A 71 -11.47 -11.11 -2.55
N THR A 72 -11.52 -10.86 -3.85
CA THR A 72 -11.79 -11.89 -4.86
C THR A 72 -10.50 -12.21 -5.58
N LYS A 73 -10.23 -13.49 -5.85
CA LYS A 73 -9.10 -13.87 -6.69
C LYS A 73 -9.37 -13.36 -8.12
N PRO A 74 -8.40 -12.66 -8.76
CA PRO A 74 -8.55 -12.29 -10.16
C PRO A 74 -8.77 -13.56 -10.98
N GLN A 75 -9.72 -13.49 -11.91
CA GLN A 75 -9.96 -14.59 -12.84
C GLN A 75 -8.72 -14.72 -13.74
N PRO A 76 -8.23 -15.94 -14.00
CA PRO A 76 -7.16 -16.14 -14.96
C PRO A 76 -7.61 -15.57 -16.31
N VAL A 77 -6.76 -14.75 -16.92
CA VAL A 77 -6.97 -14.30 -18.29
C VAL A 77 -6.70 -15.51 -19.19
N ILE A 78 -7.74 -16.02 -19.83
CA ILE A 78 -7.68 -17.10 -20.84
C ILE A 78 -7.19 -16.59 -22.18
#